data_AF-A0A661BNT1-F1
#
_entry.id   AF-A0A661BNT1-F1
#
_cell.length_a   1.000
_cell.length_b   1.000
_cell.length_c   1.000
_cell.angle_alpha   90.00
_cell.angle_beta   90.00
_cell.angle_gamma   90.00
#
_symmetry.space_group_name_H-M   'P 1'
#
loop_
_entity.id
_entity.type
_entity.pdbx_description
1 polymer ?
#
loop_
_entity_poly.entity_id
_entity_poly.type
_entity_poly.pdbx_seq_one_letter_code
_entity_poly.pdbx_strand_id
1 'polypeptide(L)'
;MQSVNCSSLFTVLVSRQDNSLKLSRFIKAILLYSAFILLFNPSVCTAETFIYIDDKPVLWIYPQDPVYQAWYKHADLIKLAKQMESEGKEQLTLFTKTAMTQMAIMYEQEAVKSSREDVSDLRQDIKKGRWRHTALEYAKQLRQVSDQINSTSEIVLYIEEYGEPTIVVDGKPYILTTPDLKKSGLLYTAIVEQLCKKDICSQNLKKQDSDKDKLRIVINAEWKISETGNPEYYSEDGLHFVFNDIKDRKKKQKISLQLMRELRLILDSLIEISNKNISIDWNVLRLEHISGTYGYKLIINQFGDSLAMELVYLGKIDTL
;
A
#
# COMPACT_ATOMS: atom_id res chain seq x y z
N MET A 1 46.98 -10.90 32.88
CA MET A 1 45.59 -10.88 32.34
C MET A 1 45.52 -9.74 31.35
N GLN A 2 45.59 -10.05 30.05
CA GLN A 2 45.67 -9.05 28.98
C GLN A 2 44.27 -8.48 28.72
N SER A 3 44.12 -7.17 28.89
CA SER A 3 42.98 -6.41 28.39
C SER A 3 43.11 -6.29 26.86
N VAL A 4 42.21 -6.92 26.12
CA VAL A 4 42.12 -6.72 24.67
C VAL A 4 41.33 -5.43 24.43
N ASN A 5 42.05 -4.40 23.98
CA ASN A 5 41.47 -3.17 23.46
C ASN A 5 40.76 -3.47 22.13
N CYS A 6 39.43 -3.38 22.11
CA CYS A 6 38.65 -3.34 20.89
C CYS A 6 38.46 -1.88 20.46
N SER A 7 39.45 -1.31 19.79
CA SER A 7 39.35 -0.02 19.12
C SER A 7 39.58 -0.19 17.63
N SER A 8 38.49 -0.18 16.85
CA SER A 8 38.50 0.23 15.45
C SER A 8 37.33 1.17 15.23
N LEU A 9 37.67 2.43 14.99
CA LEU A 9 36.78 3.55 14.67
C LEU A 9 36.07 3.30 13.34
N PHE A 10 34.78 3.61 13.26
CA PHE A 10 34.21 4.49 12.21
C PHE A 10 32.89 5.07 12.74
N THR A 11 32.82 6.40 12.78
CA THR A 11 31.70 7.17 13.35
C THR A 11 30.86 7.75 12.22
N VAL A 12 29.59 7.35 12.09
CA VAL A 12 28.61 8.14 11.33
C VAL A 12 27.99 9.16 12.30
N LEU A 13 28.59 10.35 12.35
CA LEU A 13 28.03 11.50 13.06
C LEU A 13 26.90 12.10 12.22
N VAL A 14 25.65 11.93 12.65
CA VAL A 14 24.52 12.71 12.12
C VAL A 14 24.62 14.12 12.73
N SER A 15 25.36 15.00 12.07
CA SER A 15 25.42 16.43 12.40
C SER A 15 24.36 17.23 11.62
N ARG A 16 23.72 18.16 12.32
CA ARG A 16 22.56 18.94 11.87
C ARG A 16 23.02 20.11 10.98
N GLN A 17 23.05 19.95 9.65
CA GLN A 17 23.12 21.11 8.72
C GLN A 17 22.53 20.86 7.32
N ASP A 18 21.55 21.69 6.93
CA ASP A 18 20.83 21.87 5.64
C ASP A 18 19.82 20.81 5.12
N ASN A 19 18.64 21.29 4.68
CA ASN A 19 17.33 20.65 4.88
C ASN A 19 16.51 20.26 3.62
N SER A 20 17.11 19.94 2.47
CA SER A 20 16.31 19.45 1.32
C SER A 20 16.95 18.34 0.47
N LEU A 21 18.14 17.87 0.86
CA LEU A 21 18.96 16.92 0.09
C LEU A 21 19.35 15.66 0.89
N LYS A 22 18.77 15.45 2.09
CA LYS A 22 19.33 14.54 3.10
C LYS A 22 18.82 13.11 3.08
N LEU A 23 17.52 12.86 2.91
CA LEU A 23 17.01 11.49 3.03
C LEU A 23 17.55 10.56 1.93
N SER A 24 17.68 11.07 0.70
CA SER A 24 18.34 10.39 -0.43
C SER A 24 19.81 10.07 -0.15
N ARG A 25 20.57 11.01 0.44
CA ARG A 25 21.98 10.78 0.82
C ARG A 25 22.12 9.84 2.01
N PHE A 26 21.20 9.88 2.96
CA PHE A 26 21.17 9.02 4.15
C PHE A 26 20.88 7.57 3.78
N ILE A 27 19.85 7.34 2.95
CA ILE A 27 19.53 6.01 2.40
C ILE A 27 20.69 5.50 1.55
N LYS A 28 21.28 6.33 0.67
CA LYS A 28 22.47 5.95 -0.11
C LYS A 28 23.68 5.60 0.77
N ALA A 29 23.94 6.37 1.82
CA ALA A 29 25.05 6.13 2.74
C ALA A 29 24.88 4.80 3.50
N ILE A 30 23.65 4.48 3.93
CA ILE A 30 23.34 3.21 4.60
C ILE A 30 23.44 2.03 3.62
N LEU A 31 22.89 2.15 2.40
CA LEU A 31 22.86 1.07 1.40
C LEU A 31 24.24 0.79 0.78
N LEU A 32 25.10 1.80 0.65
CA LEU A 32 26.49 1.60 0.22
C LEU A 32 27.35 0.95 1.31
N TYR A 33 27.01 1.14 2.59
CA TYR A 33 27.75 0.56 3.72
C TYR A 33 27.36 -0.90 4.02
N SER A 34 26.09 -1.27 3.85
CA SER A 34 25.62 -2.65 4.10
C SER A 34 26.17 -3.67 3.09
N ALA A 35 26.67 -3.23 1.93
CA ALA A 35 27.39 -4.08 0.98
C ALA A 35 28.81 -4.47 1.44
N PHE A 36 29.37 -3.83 2.48
CA PHE A 36 30.79 -3.96 2.84
C PHE A 36 31.06 -4.71 4.16
N ILE A 37 30.04 -5.07 4.93
CA ILE A 37 30.20 -5.69 6.26
C ILE A 37 29.78 -7.16 6.21
N LEU A 38 30.65 -7.99 5.62
CA LEU A 38 30.68 -9.44 5.85
C LEU A 38 32.10 -9.77 6.29
N LEU A 39 32.37 -9.64 7.59
CA LEU A 39 33.49 -10.22 8.34
C LEU A 39 33.66 -9.33 9.57
N PHE A 40 33.09 -9.70 10.72
CA PHE A 40 33.66 -9.52 12.07
C PHE A 40 32.62 -9.98 13.08
N ASN A 41 33.03 -10.90 13.94
CA ASN A 41 32.17 -11.56 14.91
C ASN A 41 32.70 -11.23 16.31
N PRO A 42 31.98 -10.47 17.15
CA PRO A 42 32.34 -10.34 18.55
C PRO A 42 31.28 -10.96 19.48
N SER A 43 31.79 -11.83 20.34
CA SER A 43 31.43 -12.12 21.74
C SER A 43 29.98 -11.94 22.22
N VAL A 44 29.47 -13.05 22.76
CA VAL A 44 28.18 -13.27 23.43
C VAL A 44 27.95 -12.30 24.60
N CYS A 45 27.37 -11.15 24.32
CA CYS A 45 26.37 -10.51 25.17
C CYS A 45 24.99 -10.92 24.64
N THR A 46 24.00 -11.11 25.52
CA THR A 46 22.69 -11.66 25.14
C THR A 46 21.91 -10.61 24.34
N ALA A 47 22.11 -10.58 23.03
CA ALA A 47 21.34 -9.74 22.13
C ALA A 47 19.84 -10.04 22.27
N GLU A 48 19.04 -8.98 22.35
CA GLU A 48 17.59 -9.11 22.35
C GLU A 48 17.12 -9.31 20.90
N THR A 49 16.38 -10.38 20.64
CA THR A 49 15.79 -10.68 19.32
C THR A 49 14.38 -10.14 19.22
N PHE A 50 14.12 -9.33 18.19
CA PHE A 50 12.82 -8.76 17.86
C PHE A 50 12.35 -9.27 16.50
N ILE A 51 11.12 -9.77 16.44
CA ILE A 51 10.52 -10.29 15.21
C ILE A 51 9.34 -9.39 14.83
N TYR A 52 9.36 -8.86 13.62
CA TYR A 52 8.27 -8.12 13.00
C TYR A 52 7.74 -8.87 11.79
N ILE A 53 6.44 -8.71 11.54
CA ILE A 53 5.74 -9.25 10.38
C ILE A 53 5.07 -8.07 9.71
N ASP A 54 5.58 -7.70 8.54
CA ASP A 54 5.15 -6.51 7.80
C ASP A 54 4.54 -6.91 6.47
N ASP A 55 3.62 -6.11 5.96
CA ASP A 55 3.15 -6.27 4.58
C ASP A 55 4.27 -5.83 3.62
N LYS A 56 4.48 -6.60 2.56
CA LYS A 56 5.48 -6.31 1.54
C LYS A 56 5.14 -5.01 0.82
N PRO A 57 6.11 -4.13 0.57
CA PRO A 57 5.89 -2.94 -0.22
C PRO A 57 5.40 -3.27 -1.62
N VAL A 58 4.40 -2.52 -2.08
CA VAL A 58 3.81 -2.73 -3.40
C VAL A 58 4.70 -2.05 -4.44
N LEU A 59 5.24 -2.83 -5.38
CA LEU A 59 6.01 -2.33 -6.50
C LEU A 59 5.10 -1.67 -7.55
N TRP A 60 5.42 -0.44 -7.90
CA TRP A 60 4.82 0.38 -8.96
C TRP A 60 5.87 0.57 -10.06
N ILE A 61 5.60 0.18 -11.31
CA ILE A 61 6.52 0.37 -12.47
C ILE A 61 6.00 1.54 -13.33
N TYR A 62 6.88 2.42 -13.84
CA TYR A 62 6.60 3.59 -14.68
C TYR A 62 7.14 3.39 -16.13
N PRO A 63 6.55 3.96 -17.21
CA PRO A 63 5.44 4.91 -17.31
C PRO A 63 4.23 4.50 -16.50
N GLN A 64 3.70 5.45 -15.70
CA GLN A 64 2.30 5.40 -15.30
C GLN A 64 1.50 5.48 -16.58
N ASP A 65 1.38 4.34 -17.23
CA ASP A 65 0.35 4.14 -18.19
C ASP A 65 -0.96 4.18 -17.40
N PRO A 66 -1.88 5.13 -17.65
CA PRO A 66 -3.21 5.08 -17.07
C PRO A 66 -3.90 3.71 -17.28
N VAL A 67 -3.48 2.94 -18.31
CA VAL A 67 -3.84 1.53 -18.54
C VAL A 67 -3.56 0.66 -17.32
N TYR A 68 -2.34 0.72 -16.78
CA TYR A 68 -1.94 -0.15 -15.68
C TYR A 68 -2.54 0.30 -14.34
N GLN A 69 -2.81 1.59 -14.13
CA GLN A 69 -3.48 2.03 -12.90
C GLN A 69 -4.96 1.67 -12.85
N ALA A 70 -5.68 1.76 -13.96
CA ALA A 70 -7.06 1.25 -14.05
C ALA A 70 -7.06 -0.29 -13.91
N TRP A 71 -6.15 -0.98 -14.61
CA TRP A 71 -6.01 -2.42 -14.48
C TRP A 71 -5.68 -2.89 -13.07
N TYR A 72 -4.73 -2.27 -12.35
CA TYR A 72 -4.41 -2.66 -10.98
C TYR A 72 -5.49 -2.26 -9.96
N LYS A 73 -6.15 -1.10 -10.12
CA LYS A 73 -7.29 -0.73 -9.27
C LYS A 73 -8.48 -1.69 -9.41
N HIS A 74 -8.57 -2.39 -10.55
CA HIS A 74 -9.72 -3.22 -10.91
C HIS A 74 -9.31 -4.67 -11.19
N ALA A 75 -8.07 -5.07 -10.89
CA ALA A 75 -7.48 -6.31 -11.37
C ALA A 75 -8.31 -7.53 -10.94
N ASP A 76 -8.71 -7.54 -9.68
CA ASP A 76 -9.52 -8.63 -9.11
C ASP A 76 -10.90 -8.69 -9.73
N LEU A 77 -11.55 -7.54 -9.92
CA LEU A 77 -12.86 -7.47 -10.56
C LEU A 77 -12.79 -7.88 -12.02
N ILE A 78 -11.82 -7.37 -12.79
CA ILE A 78 -11.63 -7.67 -14.21
C ILE A 78 -11.33 -9.16 -14.37
N LYS A 79 -10.44 -9.71 -13.56
CA LYS A 79 -10.09 -11.14 -13.57
C LYS A 79 -11.30 -11.99 -13.24
N LEU A 80 -12.03 -11.66 -12.18
CA LEU A 80 -13.25 -12.36 -11.78
C LEU A 80 -14.33 -12.27 -12.86
N ALA A 81 -14.53 -11.10 -13.46
CA ALA A 81 -15.54 -10.89 -14.48
C ALA A 81 -15.23 -11.67 -15.77
N LYS A 82 -13.97 -11.65 -16.23
CA LYS A 82 -13.51 -12.49 -17.36
C LYS A 82 -13.61 -13.98 -17.06
N GLN A 83 -13.29 -14.39 -15.84
CA GLN A 83 -13.47 -15.78 -15.41
C GLN A 83 -14.94 -16.19 -15.49
N MET A 84 -15.83 -15.40 -14.89
CA MET A 84 -17.28 -15.68 -14.89
C MET A 84 -17.87 -15.62 -16.30
N GLU A 85 -17.38 -14.76 -17.19
CA GLU A 85 -17.73 -14.77 -18.61
C GLU A 85 -17.32 -16.09 -19.29
N SER A 86 -16.11 -16.58 -19.02
CA SER A 86 -15.61 -17.85 -19.58
C SER A 86 -16.29 -19.09 -19.01
N GLU A 87 -16.79 -19.04 -17.76
CA GLU A 87 -17.50 -20.13 -17.10
C GLU A 87 -18.95 -20.27 -17.58
N GLY A 88 -19.49 -19.24 -18.26
CA GLY A 88 -20.74 -19.31 -19.00
C GLY A 88 -21.80 -18.30 -18.56
N LYS A 89 -22.93 -18.31 -19.29
CA LYS A 89 -23.99 -17.30 -19.20
C LYS A 89 -24.60 -17.16 -17.79
N GLU A 90 -24.69 -18.24 -17.04
CA GLU A 90 -25.23 -18.23 -15.67
C GLU A 90 -24.33 -17.44 -14.71
N GLN A 91 -23.01 -17.64 -14.82
CA GLN A 91 -22.04 -16.89 -14.01
C GLN A 91 -22.02 -15.42 -14.42
N LEU A 92 -22.00 -15.12 -15.72
CA LEU A 92 -22.07 -13.74 -16.19
C LEU A 92 -23.37 -13.01 -15.74
N THR A 93 -24.49 -13.74 -15.69
CA THR A 93 -25.75 -13.24 -15.13
C THR A 93 -25.60 -12.91 -13.64
N LEU A 94 -24.99 -13.80 -12.87
CA LEU A 94 -24.77 -13.60 -11.43
C LEU A 94 -23.84 -12.43 -11.14
N PHE A 95 -22.76 -12.28 -11.92
CA PHE A 95 -21.88 -11.13 -11.89
C PHE A 95 -22.67 -9.83 -12.10
N THR A 96 -23.44 -9.77 -13.19
CA THR A 96 -24.18 -8.58 -13.60
C THR A 96 -25.22 -8.15 -12.55
N LYS A 97 -26.01 -9.10 -12.05
CA LYS A 97 -26.97 -8.84 -10.97
C LYS A 97 -26.28 -8.30 -9.72
N THR A 98 -25.14 -8.88 -9.37
CA THR A 98 -24.37 -8.44 -8.20
C THR A 98 -23.82 -7.03 -8.40
N ALA A 99 -23.23 -6.75 -9.56
CA ALA A 99 -22.70 -5.43 -9.91
C ALA A 99 -23.78 -4.34 -9.85
N MET A 100 -24.92 -4.55 -10.52
CA MET A 100 -26.05 -3.61 -10.52
C MET A 100 -26.62 -3.39 -9.11
N THR A 101 -26.72 -4.46 -8.32
CA THR A 101 -27.18 -4.37 -6.93
C THR A 101 -26.24 -3.54 -6.07
N GLN A 102 -24.93 -3.76 -6.17
CA GLN A 102 -23.94 -2.99 -5.40
C GLN A 102 -23.89 -1.53 -5.84
N MET A 103 -23.98 -1.25 -7.15
CA MET A 103 -24.12 0.12 -7.64
C MET A 103 -25.34 0.81 -7.03
N ALA A 104 -26.52 0.16 -7.08
CA ALA A 104 -27.74 0.71 -6.50
C ALA A 104 -27.58 1.06 -5.01
N ILE A 105 -26.98 0.17 -4.22
CA ILE A 105 -26.70 0.39 -2.80
C ILE A 105 -25.83 1.65 -2.60
N MET A 106 -24.79 1.84 -3.42
CA MET A 106 -23.90 3.01 -3.28
C MET A 106 -24.59 4.33 -3.63
N TYR A 107 -25.44 4.34 -4.67
CA TYR A 107 -26.25 5.52 -5.00
C TYR A 107 -27.24 5.86 -3.88
N GLU A 108 -27.86 4.86 -3.25
CA GLU A 108 -28.75 5.07 -2.11
C GLU A 108 -28.02 5.58 -0.87
N GLN A 109 -26.88 4.99 -0.54
CA GLN A 109 -26.07 5.40 0.59
C GLN A 109 -25.61 6.85 0.46
N GLU A 110 -25.13 7.26 -0.72
CA GLU A 110 -24.71 8.65 -0.93
C GLU A 110 -25.92 9.61 -0.95
N ALA A 111 -27.10 9.18 -1.46
CA ALA A 111 -28.33 9.97 -1.38
C ALA A 111 -28.81 10.19 0.08
N VAL A 112 -28.74 9.15 0.92
CA VAL A 112 -29.04 9.23 2.36
C VAL A 112 -28.00 10.05 3.09
N LYS A 113 -26.72 9.92 2.76
CA LYS A 113 -25.66 10.73 3.35
C LYS A 113 -25.86 12.22 3.03
N SER A 114 -26.14 12.54 1.77
CA SER A 114 -26.40 13.91 1.34
C SER A 114 -27.63 14.54 2.02
N SER A 115 -28.58 13.76 2.53
CA SER A 115 -29.75 14.30 3.25
C SER A 115 -29.44 14.74 4.68
N ARG A 116 -28.31 14.29 5.24
CA ARG A 116 -27.86 14.59 6.60
C ARG A 116 -26.82 15.71 6.66
N GLU A 117 -26.40 16.21 5.51
CA GLU A 117 -25.43 17.31 5.44
C GLU A 117 -26.15 18.64 5.60
N ASP A 118 -25.74 19.43 6.59
CA ASP A 118 -26.25 20.78 6.79
C ASP A 118 -25.82 21.68 5.62
N VAL A 119 -26.79 22.39 5.04
CA VAL A 119 -26.56 23.33 3.95
C VAL A 119 -27.04 24.71 4.37
N SER A 120 -26.13 25.68 4.40
CA SER A 120 -26.44 27.05 4.78
C SER A 120 -27.12 27.86 3.66
N ASP A 121 -27.02 27.40 2.40
CA ASP A 121 -27.56 28.06 1.22
C ASP A 121 -28.75 27.27 0.63
N LEU A 122 -29.93 27.92 0.56
CA LEU A 122 -31.16 27.38 -0.04
C LEU A 122 -30.95 26.91 -1.49
N ARG A 123 -30.10 27.57 -2.29
CA ARG A 123 -29.82 27.15 -3.66
C ARG A 123 -29.03 25.83 -3.70
N GLN A 124 -28.11 25.64 -2.77
CA GLN A 124 -27.37 24.40 -2.64
C GLN A 124 -28.28 23.27 -2.13
N ASP A 125 -29.19 23.56 -1.20
CA ASP A 125 -30.15 22.57 -0.70
C ASP A 125 -31.09 22.07 -1.81
N ILE A 126 -31.63 22.97 -2.64
CA ILE A 126 -32.46 22.60 -3.81
C ILE A 126 -31.66 21.73 -4.80
N LYS A 127 -30.40 22.09 -5.09
CA LYS A 127 -29.53 21.29 -5.98
C LYS A 127 -29.28 19.90 -5.41
N LYS A 128 -28.94 19.79 -4.12
CA LYS A 128 -28.77 18.50 -3.44
C LYS A 128 -30.06 17.69 -3.41
N GLY A 129 -31.22 18.34 -3.20
CA GLY A 129 -32.53 17.70 -3.28
C GLY A 129 -32.79 17.02 -4.63
N ARG A 130 -32.54 17.74 -5.74
CA ARG A 130 -32.66 17.18 -7.09
C ARG A 130 -31.69 16.03 -7.32
N TRP A 131 -30.43 16.20 -6.95
CA TRP A 131 -29.42 15.16 -7.08
C TRP A 131 -29.79 13.89 -6.30
N ARG A 132 -30.25 14.03 -5.05
CA ARG A 132 -30.75 12.90 -4.24
C ARG A 132 -31.89 12.15 -4.92
N HIS A 133 -32.87 12.89 -5.44
CA HIS A 133 -34.00 12.28 -6.13
C HIS A 133 -33.54 11.50 -7.37
N THR A 134 -32.68 12.09 -8.21
CA THR A 134 -32.11 11.41 -9.39
C THR A 134 -31.27 10.19 -9.02
N ALA A 135 -30.45 10.28 -7.96
CA ALA A 135 -29.64 9.16 -7.48
C ALA A 135 -30.50 7.98 -7.02
N LEU A 136 -31.60 8.25 -6.30
CA LEU A 136 -32.54 7.22 -5.84
C LEU A 136 -33.32 6.60 -7.00
N GLU A 137 -33.77 7.40 -7.98
CA GLU A 137 -34.42 6.86 -9.17
C GLU A 137 -33.46 6.00 -10.00
N TYR A 138 -32.21 6.40 -10.14
CA TYR A 138 -31.20 5.60 -10.82
C TYR A 138 -30.90 4.29 -10.07
N ALA A 139 -30.77 4.33 -8.74
CA ALA A 139 -30.62 3.11 -7.93
C ALA A 139 -31.81 2.15 -8.08
N LYS A 140 -33.03 2.68 -8.12
CA LYS A 140 -34.25 1.91 -8.36
C LYS A 140 -34.24 1.27 -9.76
N GLN A 141 -33.83 2.02 -10.79
CA GLN A 141 -33.68 1.48 -12.14
C GLN A 141 -32.66 0.34 -12.19
N LEU A 142 -31.48 0.51 -11.56
CA LEU A 142 -30.46 -0.54 -11.50
C LEU A 142 -30.99 -1.84 -10.85
N ARG A 143 -31.78 -1.73 -9.77
CA ARG A 143 -32.42 -2.90 -9.16
C ARG A 143 -33.45 -3.54 -10.07
N GLN A 144 -34.30 -2.74 -10.70
CA GLN A 144 -35.31 -3.27 -11.63
C GLN A 144 -34.66 -4.03 -12.79
N VAL A 145 -33.57 -3.51 -13.35
CA VAL A 145 -32.81 -4.19 -14.41
C VAL A 145 -32.22 -5.49 -13.85
N SER A 146 -31.56 -5.45 -12.69
CA SER A 146 -31.01 -6.64 -12.03
C SER A 146 -32.06 -7.73 -11.80
N ASP A 147 -33.27 -7.36 -11.36
CA ASP A 147 -34.37 -8.30 -11.10
C ASP A 147 -34.94 -8.90 -12.39
N GLN A 148 -34.96 -8.14 -13.48
CA GLN A 148 -35.49 -8.55 -14.78
C GLN A 148 -34.54 -9.46 -15.57
N ILE A 149 -33.23 -9.39 -15.31
CA ILE A 149 -32.25 -10.24 -15.98
C ILE A 149 -32.58 -11.71 -15.76
N ASN A 150 -32.66 -12.46 -16.86
CA ASN A 150 -32.98 -13.88 -16.86
C ASN A 150 -32.09 -14.64 -17.87
N SER A 151 -32.34 -15.95 -18.04
CA SER A 151 -31.54 -16.81 -18.93
C SER A 151 -31.61 -16.41 -20.40
N THR A 152 -32.60 -15.63 -20.82
CA THR A 152 -32.74 -15.13 -22.21
C THR A 152 -32.08 -13.77 -22.43
N SER A 153 -31.83 -12.99 -21.39
CA SER A 153 -31.19 -11.67 -21.50
C SER A 153 -29.84 -11.75 -22.22
N GLU A 154 -29.58 -10.79 -23.08
CA GLU A 154 -28.28 -10.61 -23.72
C GLU A 154 -27.40 -9.77 -22.80
N ILE A 155 -26.25 -10.31 -22.39
CA ILE A 155 -25.31 -9.64 -21.50
C ILE A 155 -23.95 -9.64 -22.18
N VAL A 156 -23.39 -8.44 -22.37
CA VAL A 156 -22.03 -8.27 -22.90
C VAL A 156 -21.25 -7.41 -21.92
N LEU A 157 -20.07 -7.89 -21.54
CA LEU A 157 -19.16 -7.16 -20.67
C LEU A 157 -18.07 -6.50 -21.51
N TYR A 158 -18.04 -5.17 -21.51
CA TYR A 158 -16.98 -4.39 -22.12
C TYR A 158 -16.00 -3.97 -21.04
N ILE A 159 -14.78 -4.50 -21.13
CA ILE A 159 -13.65 -4.06 -20.30
C ILE A 159 -12.71 -3.31 -21.24
N GLU A 160 -12.93 -2.00 -21.34
CA GLU A 160 -12.02 -1.13 -22.09
C GLU A 160 -10.69 -1.00 -21.36
N GLU A 161 -9.61 -0.89 -22.11
CA GLU A 161 -8.25 -0.78 -21.58
C GLU A 161 -8.04 0.51 -20.76
N TYR A 162 -8.84 1.55 -21.03
CA TYR A 162 -8.77 2.89 -20.42
C TYR A 162 -10.07 3.31 -19.73
N GLY A 163 -11.08 2.44 -19.68
CA GLY A 163 -12.45 2.78 -19.32
C GLY A 163 -12.97 2.04 -18.10
N GLU A 164 -13.97 2.65 -17.46
CA GLU A 164 -14.74 1.98 -16.41
C GLU A 164 -15.46 0.76 -17.03
N PRO A 165 -15.43 -0.42 -16.40
CA PRO A 165 -16.07 -1.60 -16.94
C PRO A 165 -17.55 -1.30 -17.24
N THR A 166 -18.00 -1.66 -18.42
CA THR A 166 -19.36 -1.36 -18.89
C THR A 166 -20.08 -2.66 -19.16
N ILE A 167 -21.25 -2.84 -18.52
CA ILE A 167 -22.12 -3.97 -18.78
C ILE A 167 -23.24 -3.52 -19.71
N VAL A 168 -23.40 -4.20 -20.84
CA VAL A 168 -24.55 -4.01 -21.72
C VAL A 168 -25.55 -5.12 -21.48
N VAL A 169 -26.77 -4.74 -21.08
CA VAL A 169 -27.88 -5.68 -20.86
C VAL A 169 -29.00 -5.34 -21.83
N ASP A 170 -29.36 -6.28 -22.69
CA ASP A 170 -30.41 -6.13 -23.72
C ASP A 170 -30.22 -4.83 -24.54
N GLY A 171 -28.98 -4.57 -24.96
CA GLY A 171 -28.59 -3.39 -25.74
C GLY A 171 -28.45 -2.07 -24.96
N LYS A 172 -28.68 -2.05 -23.63
CA LYS A 172 -28.54 -0.86 -22.79
C LYS A 172 -27.23 -0.88 -22.00
N PRO A 173 -26.36 0.15 -22.13
CA PRO A 173 -25.10 0.20 -21.41
C PRO A 173 -25.25 0.72 -19.98
N TYR A 174 -24.52 0.10 -19.05
CA TYR A 174 -24.39 0.48 -17.65
C TYR A 174 -22.91 0.51 -17.27
N ILE A 175 -22.38 1.71 -17.05
CA ILE A 175 -20.98 1.90 -16.66
C ILE A 175 -20.87 1.64 -15.16
N LEU A 176 -19.93 0.78 -14.73
CA LEU A 176 -19.73 0.41 -13.34
C LEU A 176 -19.02 1.50 -12.55
N THR A 177 -19.76 2.54 -12.20
CA THR A 177 -19.27 3.72 -11.46
C THR A 177 -20.01 3.97 -10.16
N THR A 178 -19.39 4.75 -9.29
CA THR A 178 -19.98 5.28 -8.06
C THR A 178 -20.43 6.73 -8.23
N PRO A 179 -21.34 7.24 -7.36
CA PRO A 179 -21.70 8.65 -7.35
C PRO A 179 -20.52 9.59 -7.07
N ASP A 180 -19.56 9.13 -6.26
CA ASP A 180 -18.27 9.78 -6.04
C ASP A 180 -17.19 9.01 -6.78
N LEU A 181 -16.69 9.56 -7.90
CA LEU A 181 -15.70 8.90 -8.76
C LEU A 181 -14.38 8.59 -8.04
N LYS A 182 -14.07 9.27 -6.93
CA LYS A 182 -12.88 8.97 -6.13
C LYS A 182 -13.02 7.65 -5.33
N LYS A 183 -14.23 7.08 -5.28
CA LYS A 183 -14.57 5.89 -4.51
C LYS A 183 -14.92 4.67 -5.37
N SER A 184 -14.61 4.66 -6.66
CA SER A 184 -14.91 3.52 -7.55
C SER A 184 -14.32 2.20 -7.05
N GLY A 185 -13.13 2.24 -6.43
CA GLY A 185 -12.53 1.07 -5.78
C GLY A 185 -13.42 0.38 -4.74
N LEU A 186 -14.23 1.13 -3.99
CA LEU A 186 -15.15 0.54 -3.00
C LEU A 186 -16.25 -0.30 -3.66
N LEU A 187 -16.75 0.13 -4.81
CA LEU A 187 -17.76 -0.62 -5.56
C LEU A 187 -17.21 -1.99 -5.97
N TYR A 188 -15.99 -2.00 -6.48
CA TYR A 188 -15.37 -3.20 -6.99
C TYR A 188 -15.05 -4.20 -5.89
N THR A 189 -14.52 -3.72 -4.75
CA THR A 189 -14.36 -4.55 -3.56
C THR A 189 -15.69 -5.15 -3.11
N ALA A 190 -16.76 -4.35 -3.06
CA ALA A 190 -18.08 -4.84 -2.65
C ALA A 190 -18.64 -5.91 -3.60
N ILE A 191 -18.42 -5.77 -4.91
CA ILE A 191 -18.84 -6.77 -5.91
C ILE A 191 -18.05 -8.07 -5.71
N VAL A 192 -16.72 -7.99 -5.61
CA VAL A 192 -15.85 -9.16 -5.42
C VAL A 192 -16.19 -9.88 -4.13
N GLU A 193 -16.30 -9.16 -3.00
CA GLU A 193 -16.67 -9.76 -1.71
C GLU A 193 -18.01 -10.48 -1.77
N GLN A 194 -19.01 -9.87 -2.41
CA GLN A 194 -20.35 -10.46 -2.49
C GLN A 194 -20.38 -11.73 -3.36
N LEU A 195 -19.57 -11.78 -4.42
CA LEU A 195 -19.42 -12.97 -5.26
C LEU A 195 -18.60 -14.05 -4.53
N CYS A 196 -17.53 -13.68 -3.83
CA CYS A 196 -16.70 -14.61 -3.07
C CYS A 196 -17.42 -15.23 -1.87
N LYS A 197 -18.42 -14.55 -1.29
CA LYS A 197 -19.33 -15.11 -0.27
C LYS A 197 -20.21 -16.25 -0.79
N LYS A 198 -20.42 -16.34 -2.11
CA LYS A 198 -21.19 -17.41 -2.76
C LYS A 198 -20.32 -18.57 -3.25
N ASP A 199 -19.09 -18.68 -2.72
CA ASP A 199 -18.07 -19.70 -3.07
C ASP A 199 -17.66 -19.74 -4.55
N ILE A 200 -17.96 -18.69 -5.30
CA ILE A 200 -17.58 -18.54 -6.72
C ILE A 200 -16.07 -18.33 -6.85
N CYS A 201 -15.47 -17.64 -5.90
CA CYS A 201 -14.04 -17.38 -5.91
C CYS A 201 -13.28 -18.68 -5.60
N SER A 202 -12.58 -19.22 -6.60
CA SER A 202 -11.69 -20.37 -6.44
C SER A 202 -10.70 -20.11 -5.30
N GLN A 203 -10.23 -21.17 -4.62
CA GLN A 203 -9.22 -21.03 -3.56
C GLN A 203 -7.99 -20.22 -3.99
N ASN A 204 -7.71 -20.09 -5.29
CA ASN A 204 -6.62 -19.27 -5.83
C ASN A 204 -6.83 -17.75 -5.70
N LEU A 205 -8.07 -17.25 -5.63
CA LEU A 205 -8.34 -15.84 -5.26
C LEU A 205 -8.23 -15.65 -3.74
N LYS A 206 -8.60 -16.66 -2.94
CA LYS A 206 -8.47 -16.65 -1.46
C LYS A 206 -7.04 -16.92 -0.94
N LYS A 207 -6.19 -17.60 -1.72
CA LYS A 207 -4.82 -18.03 -1.31
C LYS A 207 -3.70 -17.10 -1.76
N GLN A 208 -3.98 -16.07 -2.56
CA GLN A 208 -2.89 -15.28 -3.13
C GLN A 208 -2.31 -14.24 -2.15
N ASP A 209 -3.09 -13.71 -1.20
CA ASP A 209 -2.65 -12.47 -0.51
C ASP A 209 -2.40 -12.51 1.00
N SER A 210 -2.84 -13.52 1.78
CA SER A 210 -2.72 -13.37 3.25
C SER A 210 -1.36 -13.78 3.84
N ASP A 211 -0.59 -14.63 3.16
CA ASP A 211 0.68 -15.17 3.68
C ASP A 211 1.89 -15.06 2.73
N LYS A 212 1.70 -14.81 1.42
CA LYS A 212 2.83 -14.65 0.47
C LYS A 212 3.41 -13.23 0.46
N ASP A 213 2.64 -12.26 0.93
CA ASP A 213 3.01 -10.85 0.91
C ASP A 213 3.41 -10.32 2.28
N LYS A 214 3.78 -11.21 3.20
CA LYS A 214 4.37 -10.81 4.48
C LYS A 214 5.88 -10.95 4.46
N LEU A 215 6.56 -9.95 5.01
CA LEU A 215 8.00 -9.88 5.19
C LEU A 215 8.31 -10.07 6.67
N ARG A 216 9.15 -11.06 6.98
CA ARG A 216 9.57 -11.35 8.36
C ARG A 216 10.90 -10.66 8.64
N ILE A 217 10.88 -9.62 9.46
CA ILE A 217 12.08 -8.86 9.85
C ILE A 217 12.55 -9.33 11.22
N VAL A 218 13.80 -9.77 11.33
CA VAL A 218 14.38 -10.29 12.59
C VAL A 218 15.55 -9.42 13.04
N ILE A 219 15.33 -8.49 13.96
CA ILE A 219 16.37 -7.59 14.46
C ILE A 219 16.98 -8.16 15.74
N ASN A 220 18.29 -8.39 15.72
CA ASN A 220 19.09 -8.65 16.91
C ASN A 220 19.78 -7.35 17.30
N ALA A 221 19.48 -6.83 18.48
CA ALA A 221 20.05 -5.56 18.93
C ALA A 221 20.30 -5.54 20.43
N GLU A 222 21.29 -4.75 20.84
CA GLU A 222 21.70 -4.65 22.23
C GLU A 222 22.22 -3.27 22.61
N TRP A 223 22.23 -3.02 23.93
CA TRP A 223 22.75 -1.78 24.50
C TRP A 223 24.22 -1.94 24.84
N LYS A 224 25.04 -0.99 24.37
CA LYS A 224 26.39 -0.75 24.87
C LYS A 224 26.36 0.43 25.83
N ILE A 225 26.66 0.16 27.10
CA ILE A 225 26.81 1.20 28.11
C ILE A 225 28.24 1.14 28.60
N SER A 226 28.96 2.25 28.49
CA SER A 226 30.33 2.39 28.97
C SER A 226 30.42 3.54 29.95
N GLU A 227 31.40 3.50 30.85
CA GLU A 227 31.57 4.56 31.88
C GLU A 227 32.06 5.88 31.28
N THR A 228 32.76 5.85 30.15
CA THR A 228 33.43 7.00 29.52
C THR A 228 32.86 7.39 28.16
N GLY A 229 31.97 6.56 27.60
CA GLY A 229 31.39 6.77 26.28
C GLY A 229 29.88 6.98 26.34
N ASN A 230 29.36 7.61 25.29
CA ASN A 230 27.93 7.76 25.08
C ASN A 230 27.24 6.39 25.01
N PRO A 231 26.06 6.20 25.62
CA PRO A 231 25.30 4.97 25.47
C PRO A 231 24.88 4.76 24.02
N GLU A 232 25.07 3.54 23.55
CA GLU A 232 24.78 3.14 22.17
C GLU A 232 23.76 2.01 22.17
N TYR A 233 22.86 2.03 21.21
CA TYR A 233 22.02 0.89 20.87
C TYR A 233 22.38 0.44 19.47
N TYR A 234 22.85 -0.79 19.33
CA TYR A 234 23.35 -1.30 18.06
C TYR A 234 22.71 -2.62 17.67
N SER A 235 22.63 -2.87 16.38
CA SER A 235 22.16 -4.13 15.82
C SER A 235 23.30 -4.94 15.20
N GLU A 236 23.10 -6.25 15.08
CA GLU A 236 24.08 -7.17 14.50
C GLU A 236 24.44 -6.83 13.04
N ASP A 237 23.51 -6.23 12.28
CA ASP A 237 23.71 -5.72 10.92
C ASP A 237 24.44 -4.37 10.87
N GLY A 238 24.98 -3.88 11.99
CA GLY A 238 25.86 -2.72 12.03
C GLY A 238 25.15 -1.36 12.04
N LEU A 239 23.87 -1.29 12.42
CA LEU A 239 23.22 -0.01 12.71
C LEU A 239 23.54 0.42 14.13
N HIS A 240 24.04 1.66 14.30
CA HIS A 240 24.39 2.21 15.60
C HIS A 240 23.60 3.49 15.89
N PHE A 241 22.95 3.53 17.06
CA PHE A 241 22.25 4.70 17.57
C PHE A 241 22.98 5.20 18.82
N VAL A 242 23.68 6.32 18.69
CA VAL A 242 24.44 6.93 19.78
C VAL A 242 23.60 7.99 20.46
N PHE A 243 23.49 7.92 21.79
CA PHE A 243 22.70 8.85 22.59
C PHE A 243 23.59 9.61 23.57
N ASN A 244 23.23 10.85 23.90
CA ASN A 244 23.97 11.64 24.88
C ASN A 244 23.89 11.09 26.31
N ASP A 245 22.81 10.37 26.64
CA ASP A 245 22.59 9.79 27.96
C ASP A 245 21.67 8.56 27.88
N ILE A 246 21.51 7.84 28.99
CA ILE A 246 20.66 6.63 29.09
C ILE A 246 19.22 6.93 29.53
N LYS A 247 18.87 8.20 29.77
CA LYS A 247 17.50 8.59 30.17
C LYS A 247 16.51 8.18 29.09
N ASP A 248 15.31 7.79 29.50
CA ASP A 248 14.26 7.28 28.60
C ASP A 248 14.72 6.10 27.74
N ARG A 249 15.60 5.22 28.26
CA ARG A 249 16.14 4.03 27.57
C ARG A 249 15.09 3.28 26.76
N LYS A 250 13.93 2.98 27.37
CA LYS A 250 12.83 2.25 26.71
C LYS A 250 12.28 2.99 25.48
N LYS A 251 12.15 4.31 25.56
CA LYS A 251 11.67 5.15 24.45
C LYS A 251 12.71 5.20 23.32
N LYS A 252 13.98 5.40 23.67
CA LYS A 252 15.12 5.38 22.73
C LYS A 252 15.20 4.05 21.99
N GLN A 253 15.16 2.94 22.73
CA GLN A 253 15.13 1.58 22.16
C GLN A 253 13.94 1.40 21.21
N LYS A 254 12.73 1.78 21.61
CA LYS A 254 11.53 1.65 20.76
C LYS A 254 11.68 2.42 19.43
N ILE A 255 12.19 3.64 19.47
CA ILE A 255 12.40 4.46 18.27
C ILE A 255 13.49 3.85 17.39
N SER A 256 14.62 3.45 17.97
CA SER A 256 15.70 2.78 17.23
C SER A 256 15.23 1.51 16.55
N LEU A 257 14.48 0.65 17.24
CA LEU A 257 13.94 -0.58 16.67
C LEU A 257 12.98 -0.32 15.50
N GLN A 258 12.14 0.71 15.59
CA GLN A 258 11.25 1.07 14.48
C GLN A 258 12.04 1.61 13.28
N LEU A 259 13.08 2.41 13.51
CA LEU A 259 13.97 2.87 12.44
C LEU A 259 14.72 1.71 11.78
N MET A 260 15.27 0.79 12.58
CA MET A 260 15.92 -0.43 12.07
C MET A 260 14.96 -1.28 11.23
N ARG A 261 13.71 -1.46 11.70
CA ARG A 261 12.66 -2.20 10.98
C ARG A 261 12.34 -1.56 9.63
N GLU A 262 12.08 -0.25 9.62
CA GLU A 262 11.76 0.48 8.39
C GLU A 262 12.92 0.49 7.39
N LEU A 263 14.17 0.60 7.87
CA LEU A 263 15.36 0.49 7.01
C LEU A 263 15.50 -0.90 6.39
N ARG A 264 15.24 -1.96 7.17
CA ARG A 264 15.26 -3.34 6.67
C ARG A 264 14.15 -3.61 5.69
N LEU A 265 12.95 -3.08 5.92
CA LEU A 265 11.85 -3.15 4.96
C LEU A 265 12.25 -2.57 3.61
N ILE A 266 12.92 -1.41 3.60
CA ILE A 266 13.46 -0.79 2.37
C ILE A 266 14.50 -1.70 1.72
N LEU A 267 15.50 -2.16 2.49
CA LEU A 267 16.59 -2.99 1.97
C LEU A 267 16.10 -4.30 1.36
N ASP A 268 15.26 -5.04 2.09
CA ASP A 268 14.74 -6.33 1.65
C ASP A 268 13.89 -6.16 0.38
N SER A 269 13.14 -5.06 0.28
CA SER A 269 12.36 -4.75 -0.93
C SER A 269 13.25 -4.43 -2.13
N LEU A 270 14.35 -3.69 -1.93
CA LEU A 270 15.31 -3.40 -3.00
C LEU A 270 16.03 -4.68 -3.46
N ILE A 271 16.39 -5.58 -2.53
CA ILE A 271 16.96 -6.90 -2.87
C ILE A 271 15.95 -7.70 -3.70
N GLU A 272 14.68 -7.73 -3.30
CA GLU A 272 13.63 -8.44 -4.04
C GLU A 272 13.45 -7.89 -5.47
N ILE A 273 13.43 -6.57 -5.63
CA ILE A 273 13.39 -5.90 -6.94
C ILE A 273 14.60 -6.25 -7.79
N SER A 274 15.80 -6.23 -7.21
CA SER A 274 17.02 -6.60 -7.91
C SER A 274 16.96 -8.05 -8.40
N ASN A 275 16.45 -8.96 -7.57
CA ASN A 275 16.26 -10.37 -7.94
C ASN A 275 15.20 -10.56 -9.04
N LYS A 276 14.29 -9.59 -9.21
CA LYS A 276 13.29 -9.53 -10.29
C LYS A 276 13.84 -8.86 -11.57
N ASN A 277 15.14 -8.59 -11.66
CA ASN A 277 15.80 -7.93 -12.80
C ASN A 277 15.29 -6.52 -13.10
N ILE A 278 14.75 -5.82 -12.11
CA ILE A 278 14.37 -4.41 -12.25
C ILE A 278 15.59 -3.55 -11.90
N SER A 279 15.91 -2.62 -12.79
CA SER A 279 17.06 -1.73 -12.61
C SER A 279 16.79 -0.71 -11.51
N ILE A 280 17.72 -0.65 -10.54
CA ILE A 280 17.76 0.38 -9.51
C ILE A 280 18.78 1.44 -9.94
N ASP A 281 18.30 2.66 -10.17
CA ASP A 281 19.18 3.81 -10.39
C ASP A 281 19.41 4.52 -9.06
N TRP A 282 20.59 4.27 -8.51
CA TRP A 282 21.05 4.84 -7.26
C TRP A 282 21.12 6.37 -7.30
N ASN A 283 21.18 7.03 -8.46
CA ASN A 283 21.25 8.49 -8.51
C ASN A 283 19.91 9.14 -8.21
N VAL A 284 18.81 8.51 -8.61
CA VAL A 284 17.44 9.05 -8.47
C VAL A 284 16.68 8.49 -7.27
N LEU A 285 17.25 7.50 -6.57
CA LEU A 285 16.68 6.89 -5.37
C LEU A 285 16.30 7.95 -4.32
N ARG A 286 14.99 8.08 -4.07
CA ARG A 286 14.44 9.05 -3.11
C ARG A 286 13.08 8.63 -2.59
N LEU A 287 12.80 9.03 -1.36
CA LEU A 287 11.49 8.88 -0.73
C LEU A 287 10.62 10.10 -1.06
N GLU A 288 9.37 9.88 -1.44
CA GLU A 288 8.37 10.94 -1.64
C GLU A 288 7.10 10.60 -0.86
N HIS A 289 6.49 11.61 -0.24
CA HIS A 289 5.21 11.44 0.45
C HIS A 289 4.07 11.25 -0.56
N ILE A 290 3.17 10.30 -0.31
CA ILE A 290 1.97 10.10 -1.13
C ILE A 290 0.90 11.08 -0.65
N SER A 291 0.54 12.06 -1.49
CA SER A 291 -0.43 13.09 -1.13
C SER A 291 -1.78 12.47 -0.74
N GLY A 292 -2.29 12.85 0.44
CA GLY A 292 -3.59 12.38 0.95
C GLY A 292 -3.57 11.03 1.68
N THR A 293 -2.40 10.40 1.86
CA THR A 293 -2.25 9.19 2.69
C THR A 293 -1.13 9.37 3.71
N TYR A 294 -0.96 8.41 4.63
CA TYR A 294 0.20 8.34 5.53
C TYR A 294 1.38 7.56 4.91
N GLY A 295 1.28 7.22 3.63
CA GLY A 295 2.23 6.38 2.92
C GLY A 295 3.32 7.16 2.21
N TYR A 296 4.41 6.47 1.92
CA TYR A 296 5.54 6.98 1.16
C TYR A 296 5.77 6.11 -0.07
N LYS A 297 6.29 6.71 -1.13
CA LYS A 297 6.81 5.99 -2.29
C LYS A 297 8.33 6.14 -2.35
N LEU A 298 9.07 5.04 -2.45
CA LEU A 298 10.49 5.04 -2.73
C LEU A 298 10.68 4.92 -4.25
N ILE A 299 11.08 6.00 -4.91
CA ILE A 299 11.37 6.00 -6.35
C ILE A 299 12.70 5.29 -6.56
N ILE A 300 12.72 4.25 -7.40
CA ILE A 300 13.88 3.35 -7.58
C ILE A 300 14.64 3.60 -8.89
N ASN A 301 14.04 4.22 -9.91
CA ASN A 301 14.76 4.54 -11.13
C ASN A 301 14.26 5.79 -11.88
N GLN A 302 15.00 6.17 -12.93
CA GLN A 302 14.73 7.37 -13.74
C GLN A 302 13.47 7.23 -14.57
N PHE A 303 13.02 6.00 -14.80
CA PHE A 303 11.73 5.74 -15.42
C PHE A 303 10.65 6.18 -14.45
N GLY A 304 10.79 5.98 -13.13
CA GLY A 304 9.80 6.42 -12.15
C GLY A 304 9.13 5.26 -11.44
N ASP A 305 9.66 4.05 -11.63
CA ASP A 305 9.32 2.90 -10.82
C ASP A 305 9.49 3.28 -9.35
N SER A 306 8.58 2.81 -8.50
CA SER A 306 8.58 3.12 -7.09
C SER A 306 8.01 1.98 -6.25
N LEU A 307 8.35 1.95 -4.96
CA LEU A 307 7.71 1.08 -3.99
C LEU A 307 6.81 1.90 -3.09
N ALA A 308 5.54 1.53 -2.94
CA ALA A 308 4.67 2.09 -1.92
C ALA A 308 4.86 1.36 -0.59
N MET A 309 5.11 2.12 0.48
CA MET A 309 5.45 1.62 1.80
C MET A 309 4.91 2.53 2.91
N GLU A 310 4.56 1.94 4.04
CA GLU A 310 4.19 2.67 5.24
C GLU A 310 5.44 2.91 6.11
N LEU A 311 5.87 4.17 6.19
CA LEU A 311 7.05 4.56 6.96
C LEU A 311 6.65 5.58 8.03
N VAL A 312 6.61 5.15 9.29
CA VAL A 312 6.12 5.95 10.41
C VAL A 312 7.21 6.90 10.92
N TYR A 313 8.47 6.47 10.92
CA TYR A 313 9.60 7.21 11.50
C TYR A 313 10.54 7.78 10.44
N LEU A 314 11.02 6.97 9.49
CA LEU A 314 11.93 7.41 8.42
C LEU A 314 11.31 8.53 7.59
N GLY A 315 10.02 8.43 7.28
CA GLY A 315 9.30 9.45 6.54
C GLY A 315 9.22 10.82 7.23
N LYS A 316 9.41 10.85 8.56
CA LYS A 316 9.35 12.08 9.37
C LYS A 316 10.72 12.65 9.73
N ILE A 317 11.81 12.00 9.33
CA ILE A 317 13.18 12.46 9.66
C ILE A 317 13.46 13.85 9.07
N ASP A 318 12.84 14.23 7.95
CA ASP A 318 12.98 15.58 7.39
C ASP A 318 12.28 16.68 8.23
N THR A 319 11.50 16.31 9.26
CA THR A 319 10.76 17.24 10.13
C THR A 319 11.31 17.39 11.56
N LEU A 320 12.44 16.74 11.88
CA LEU A 320 13.11 16.76 13.21
C LEU A 320 14.43 17.58 13.18
#